data_AF-A0A6B3GI64-F1
#
_entry.id   AF-A0A6B3GI64-F1
#
_cell.length_a   1.000
_cell.length_b   1.000
_cell.length_c   1.000
_cell.angle_alpha   90.00
_cell.angle_beta   90.00
_cell.angle_gamma   90.00
#
_symmetry.space_group_name_H-M   'P 1'
#
loop_
_entity.id
_entity.type
_entity.pdbx_description
1 polymer ?
#
loop_
_entity_poly.entity_id
_entity_poly.type
_entity_poly.pdbx_seq_one_letter_code
_entity_poly.pdbx_strand_id
1 'polypeptide(L)'
;GVKPVSLFVSGRRAPSRHRSEDLHRKGDDALLREIRALDGTAQAALDDEDIVRMFLPSLRADYKAIERYRSAPGATIGCPVVA
;
A
#
# COMPACT_ATOMS: atom_id res chain seq x y z
N GLY A 1 -31.33 -0.31 -2.16
CA GLY A 1 -30.27 -0.16 -1.13
C GLY A 1 -29.63 1.21 -1.24
N VAL A 2 -29.01 1.69 -0.15
CA VAL A 2 -28.27 2.96 -0.11
C VAL A 2 -27.07 2.88 -1.06
N LYS A 3 -26.82 3.95 -1.84
CA LYS A 3 -25.65 4.09 -2.72
C LYS A 3 -24.79 5.28 -2.27
N PRO A 4 -23.46 5.17 -2.24
CA PRO A 4 -22.59 6.31 -1.98
C PRO A 4 -22.77 7.40 -3.03
N VAL A 5 -22.79 8.68 -2.62
CA VAL A 5 -22.86 9.83 -3.54
C VAL A 5 -21.49 10.16 -4.12
N SER A 6 -20.41 9.89 -3.38
CA SER A 6 -19.02 10.06 -3.83
C SER A 6 -18.09 9.17 -3.01
N LEU A 7 -16.95 8.80 -3.60
CA LEU A 7 -15.87 8.07 -2.95
C LEU A 7 -14.62 8.94 -2.89
N PHE A 8 -14.17 9.27 -1.68
CA PHE A 8 -12.89 9.93 -1.46
C PHE A 8 -11.82 8.87 -1.24
N VAL A 9 -10.75 8.90 -2.02
CA VAL A 9 -9.63 7.97 -1.92
C VAL A 9 -8.36 8.70 -1.52
N SER A 10 -7.57 8.10 -0.65
CA SER A 10 -6.19 8.51 -0.41
C SER A 10 -5.32 7.26 -0.51
N GLY A 11 -4.17 7.36 -1.19
CA GLY A 11 -3.18 6.28 -1.21
C GLY A 11 -2.70 5.83 -2.58
N ARG A 12 -2.61 4.49 -2.74
CA ARG A 12 -1.85 3.81 -3.80
C ARG A 12 -2.44 4.04 -5.19
N ARG A 13 -1.58 3.86 -6.18
CA ARG A 13 -1.89 3.84 -7.62
C ARG A 13 -3.14 2.99 -7.94
N ALA A 14 -3.96 3.50 -8.86
CA ALA A 14 -5.17 2.83 -9.32
C ALA A 14 -4.93 1.37 -9.78
N PRO A 15 -5.86 0.43 -9.52
CA PRO A 15 -5.73 -0.99 -9.89
C PRO A 15 -5.48 -1.25 -11.38
N SER A 16 -5.97 -0.35 -12.25
CA SER A 16 -5.76 -0.39 -13.70
C SER A 16 -4.34 -0.04 -14.13
N ARG A 17 -3.56 0.64 -13.28
CA ARG A 17 -2.17 1.05 -13.55
C ARG A 17 -1.20 0.14 -12.81
N HIS A 18 -1.16 -1.12 -13.18
CA HIS A 18 -0.27 -2.09 -12.52
C HIS A 18 1.22 -1.81 -12.80
N ARG A 19 2.07 -2.06 -11.80
CA ARG A 19 3.52 -2.16 -11.93
C ARG A 19 3.97 -3.47 -11.31
N SER A 20 4.81 -4.21 -12.02
CA SER A 20 5.43 -5.41 -11.45
C SER A 20 6.42 -4.98 -10.39
N GLU A 21 6.06 -5.24 -9.14
CA GLU A 21 6.84 -4.99 -7.93
C GLU A 21 6.77 -6.26 -7.09
N ASP A 22 7.89 -6.63 -6.48
CA ASP A 22 8.07 -7.85 -5.69
C ASP A 22 8.74 -7.52 -4.34
N LEU A 23 8.50 -6.33 -3.80
CA LEU A 23 9.13 -5.86 -2.58
C LEU A 23 8.80 -6.78 -1.40
N HIS A 24 7.60 -7.37 -1.36
CA HIS A 24 7.22 -8.35 -0.33
C HIS A 24 8.11 -9.60 -0.31
N ARG A 25 8.85 -9.87 -1.39
CA ARG A 25 9.78 -11.00 -1.53
C ARG A 25 11.23 -10.61 -1.24
N LYS A 26 11.54 -9.31 -1.16
CA LYS A 26 12.88 -8.82 -0.86
C LYS A 26 13.13 -8.87 0.66
N GLY A 27 14.40 -8.84 1.07
CA GLY A 27 14.77 -8.78 2.49
C GLY A 27 14.27 -7.51 3.19
N ASP A 28 14.31 -7.52 4.52
CA ASP A 28 13.80 -6.41 5.36
C ASP A 28 14.44 -5.06 5.00
N ASP A 29 15.75 -5.04 4.71
CA ASP A 29 16.45 -3.81 4.29
C ASP A 29 15.84 -3.15 3.06
N ALA A 30 15.39 -3.95 2.09
CA ALA A 30 14.77 -3.40 0.89
C ALA A 30 13.41 -2.79 1.19
N LEU A 31 12.62 -3.45 2.06
CA LEU A 31 11.32 -2.97 2.51
C LEU A 31 11.47 -1.67 3.31
N LEU A 32 12.43 -1.62 4.24
CA LEU A 32 12.73 -0.44 5.04
C LEU A 32 13.23 0.73 4.19
N ARG A 33 14.07 0.48 3.18
CA ARG A 33 14.50 1.53 2.24
C ARG A 33 13.33 2.15 1.49
N GLU A 34 12.38 1.35 1.01
CA GLU A 34 11.19 1.86 0.34
C GLU A 34 10.34 2.71 1.30
N ILE A 35 10.13 2.24 2.53
CA ILE A 35 9.31 2.95 3.50
C ILE A 35 9.95 4.28 3.90
N ARG A 36 11.27 4.30 4.10
CA ARG A 36 12.03 5.54 4.34
C ARG A 36 11.94 6.52 3.15
N ALA A 37 11.76 6.02 1.93
CA ALA A 37 11.59 6.86 0.75
C ALA A 37 10.16 7.41 0.60
N LEU A 38 9.16 6.72 1.17
CA LEU A 38 7.75 7.11 1.09
C LEU A 38 7.34 8.11 2.17
N ASP A 39 8.05 8.16 3.30
CA ASP A 39 7.58 8.84 4.50
C ASP A 39 8.60 9.85 5.06
N GLY A 40 8.14 11.08 5.28
CA GLY A 40 8.85 12.11 6.05
C GLY A 40 8.48 12.11 7.53
N THR A 41 7.44 11.37 7.95
CA THR A 41 6.77 11.50 9.26
C THR A 41 7.08 10.36 10.22
N ALA A 42 7.36 9.15 9.73
CA ALA A 42 7.61 7.96 10.55
C ALA A 42 9.08 7.70 10.89
N GLN A 43 10.01 8.62 10.57
CA GLN A 43 11.46 8.36 10.69
C GLN A 43 11.89 7.92 12.10
N ALA A 44 11.35 8.54 13.15
CA ALA A 44 11.67 8.17 14.53
C ALA A 44 11.30 6.72 14.88
N ALA A 45 10.23 6.17 14.29
CA ALA A 45 9.85 4.77 14.48
C ALA A 45 10.70 3.80 13.64
N LEU A 46 11.34 4.29 12.58
CA LEU A 46 12.25 3.51 11.71
C LEU A 46 13.69 3.49 12.23
N ASP A 47 14.00 4.27 13.27
CA ASP A 47 15.29 4.32 13.96
C ASP A 47 15.35 3.36 15.16
N ASP A 48 14.20 2.93 15.67
CA ASP A 48 14.08 1.93 16.75
C ASP A 48 13.93 0.52 16.17
N GLU A 49 14.95 -0.32 16.36
CA GLU A 49 14.99 -1.68 15.80
C GLU A 49 13.91 -2.60 16.37
N ASP A 50 13.52 -2.43 17.63
CA ASP A 50 12.48 -3.27 18.26
C ASP A 50 11.10 -2.89 17.72
N ILE A 51 10.84 -1.59 17.52
CA ILE A 51 9.62 -1.13 16.85
C ILE A 51 9.60 -1.65 15.40
N VAL A 52 10.73 -1.56 14.68
CA VAL A 52 10.87 -2.08 13.32
C VAL A 52 10.50 -3.56 13.22
N ARG A 53 11.08 -4.38 14.08
CA ARG A 53 10.81 -5.83 14.11
C ARG A 53 9.36 -6.15 14.39
N MET A 54 8.67 -5.32 15.17
CA MET A 54 7.26 -5.51 15.49
C MET A 54 6.34 -5.30 14.27
N PHE A 55 6.61 -4.30 13.42
CA PHE A 55 5.73 -3.96 12.30
C PHE A 55 6.11 -4.61 10.96
N LEU A 56 7.36 -5.09 10.80
CA LEU A 56 7.87 -5.70 9.57
C LEU A 56 6.96 -6.80 8.99
N PRO A 57 6.41 -7.74 9.80
CA PRO A 57 5.51 -8.77 9.28
C PRO A 57 4.25 -8.20 8.65
N SER A 58 3.63 -7.20 9.29
CA SER A 58 2.40 -6.54 8.81
C SER A 58 2.67 -5.78 7.52
N LEU A 59 3.75 -4.99 7.47
CA LEU A 59 4.14 -4.28 6.25
C LEU A 59 4.39 -5.24 5.08
N ARG A 60 5.08 -6.35 5.33
CA ARG A 60 5.35 -7.35 4.30
C ARG A 60 4.05 -7.96 3.78
N ALA A 61 3.08 -8.21 4.66
CA ALA A 61 1.75 -8.68 4.27
C ALA A 61 0.99 -7.64 3.44
N ASP A 62 1.06 -6.36 3.81
CA ASP A 62 0.42 -5.27 3.06
C ASP A 62 1.01 -5.11 1.66
N TYR A 63 2.34 -5.10 1.52
CA TYR A 63 2.99 -5.06 0.21
C TYR A 63 2.63 -6.28 -0.63
N LYS A 64 2.54 -7.47 -0.02
CA LYS A 64 2.09 -8.68 -0.73
C LYS A 64 0.66 -8.52 -1.24
N ALA A 65 -0.25 -7.96 -0.43
CA ALA A 65 -1.63 -7.71 -0.84
C ALA A 65 -1.70 -6.71 -1.99
N ILE A 66 -0.97 -5.59 -1.89
CA ILE A 66 -0.91 -4.55 -2.92
C ILE A 66 -0.35 -5.11 -4.24
N GLU A 67 0.77 -5.83 -4.18
CA GLU A 67 1.47 -6.34 -5.37
C GLU A 67 0.66 -7.43 -6.10
N ARG A 68 -0.13 -8.21 -5.35
CA ARG A 68 -0.96 -9.29 -5.90
C ARG A 68 -2.38 -8.86 -6.25
N TYR A 69 -2.88 -7.74 -5.75
CA TYR A 69 -4.25 -7.31 -6.03
C TYR A 69 -4.45 -7.10 -7.53
N ARG A 70 -5.51 -7.73 -8.06
CA ARG A 70 -6.00 -7.52 -9.43
C ARG A 70 -7.50 -7.32 -9.35
N SER A 71 -7.99 -6.20 -9.86
CA SER A 71 -9.43 -5.99 -10.04
C SER A 71 -9.94 -6.89 -11.16
N ALA A 72 -11.21 -7.32 -11.06
CA ALA A 72 -11.86 -8.00 -12.17
C ALA A 72 -11.88 -7.10 -13.43
N PRO A 73 -11.75 -7.66 -14.64
CA PRO A 73 -11.90 -6.91 -15.87
C PRO A 73 -13.25 -6.17 -15.90
N GLY A 74 -13.22 -4.87 -16.18
CA GLY A 74 -14.43 -4.04 -16.27
C GLY A 74 -15.09 -3.69 -14.93
N ALA A 75 -14.46 -3.96 -13.78
CA ALA A 75 -14.98 -3.52 -12.48
C ALA A 75 -15.08 -1.98 -12.43
N THR A 76 -16.26 -1.47 -12.07
CA THR A 76 -16.56 -0.04 -11.99
C THR A 76 -17.23 0.30 -10.66
N ILE A 77 -17.14 1.57 -10.27
CA ILE A 77 -17.83 2.13 -9.12
C ILE A 77 -18.92 3.06 -9.67
N GLY A 78 -20.13 2.96 -9.10
CA GLY A 78 -21.31 3.71 -9.57
C GLY A 78 -21.41 5.15 -9.05
N CYS A 79 -20.33 5.71 -8.51
CA CYS A 79 -20.29 7.08 -8.00
C CYS A 79 -18.98 7.77 -8.40
N PRO A 80 -18.95 9.11 -8.41
CA PRO A 80 -17.73 9.88 -8.61
C PRO A 80 -16.64 9.51 -7.61
N VAL A 81 -15.39 9.48 -8.08
CA VAL A 81 -14.19 9.28 -7.27
C VAL A 81 -13.43 10.60 -7.16
N VAL A 82 -13.08 10.98 -5.94
CA VAL A 82 -12.26 12.16 -5.62
C VAL A 82 -10.96 11.67 -4.98
N ALA A 83 -9.82 12.17 -5.44
CA ALA A 83 -8.48 11.80 -4.97
C ALA A 83 -7.71 13.02 -4.46
#